data_AF-A0A3D0M8A3-F1
#
_entry.id   AF-A0A3D0M8A3-F1
#
_cell.length_a   1.000
_cell.length_b   1.000
_cell.length_c   1.000
_cell.angle_alpha   90.00
_cell.angle_beta   90.00
_cell.angle_gamma   90.00
#
_symmetry.space_group_name_H-M   'P 1'
#
loop_
_entity.id
_entity.type
_entity.pdbx_description
1 polymer ?
#
loop_
_entity_poly.entity_id
_entity_poly.type
_entity_poly.pdbx_seq_one_letter_code
_entity_poly.pdbx_strand_id
1 'polypeptide(L)' 'YISFIALSQGDRFNMVKLYPEGNAEARFFTRGHGILYWYCNHHGLFMKHL' A
#
# COMPACT_ATOMS: atom_id res chain seq x y z
N TYR A 1 10.46 -1.74 -8.78
CA TYR A 1 10.35 -1.46 -7.34
C TYR A 1 8.90 -1.17 -6.98
N ILE A 2 8.55 -1.24 -5.70
CA ILE A 2 7.21 -0.85 -5.24
C ILE A 2 7.17 0.67 -5.14
N SER A 3 6.32 1.34 -5.93
CA SER A 3 6.26 2.81 -5.98
C SER A 3 5.37 3.41 -4.91
N PHE A 4 4.36 2.66 -4.44
CA PHE A 4 3.56 3.03 -3.28
C PHE A 4 2.92 1.81 -2.65
N ILE A 5 2.56 1.97 -1.38
CA ILE A 5 1.65 1.07 -0.65
C ILE A 5 0.50 1.95 -0.16
N ALA A 6 -0.73 1.47 -0.29
CA ALA A 6 -1.91 2.15 0.21
C ALA A 6 -2.83 1.20 0.98
N LEU A 7 -3.56 1.73 1.94
CA LEU A 7 -4.54 1.01 2.73
C LEU A 7 -5.88 1.74 2.68
N SER A 8 -6.91 1.03 2.21
CA SER A 8 -8.30 1.49 2.22
C SER A 8 -9.07 0.78 3.33
N GLN A 9 -9.72 1.54 4.21
CA GLN A 9 -10.53 1.04 5.33
C GLN A 9 -11.76 1.93 5.52
N GLY A 10 -12.94 1.43 5.15
CA GLY A 10 -14.16 2.24 5.10
C GLY A 10 -13.93 3.49 4.25
N ASP A 11 -14.18 4.67 4.83
CA ASP A 11 -13.98 5.96 4.16
C ASP A 11 -12.54 6.50 4.23
N ARG A 12 -11.60 5.74 4.81
CA ARG A 12 -10.19 6.15 4.94
C ARG A 12 -9.35 5.52 3.85
N PHE A 13 -8.54 6.36 3.21
CA PHE A 13 -7.51 5.93 2.27
C PHE A 13 -6.17 6.54 2.67
N ASN A 14 -5.20 5.69 3.05
CA ASN A 14 -3.87 6.12 3.45
C ASN A 14 -2.87 5.61 2.42
N MET A 15 -2.06 6.49 1.82
CA MET A 15 -1.06 6.12 0.82
C MET A 15 0.32 6.58 1.26
N VAL A 16 1.30 5.70 1.13
CA VAL A 16 2.72 5.98 1.36
C VAL A 16 3.45 5.78 0.04
N LYS A 17 4.06 6.84 -0.47
CA LYS A 17 4.94 6.78 -1.64
C LYS A 17 6.28 6.20 -1.22
N LEU A 18 6.81 5.30 -2.04
CA LEU A 18 8.09 4.64 -1.83
C LEU A 18 9.04 4.97 -2.98
N TYR A 19 10.33 4.98 -2.68
CA TYR A 19 11.39 5.24 -3.63
C TYR A 19 12.28 3.99 -3.77
N PRO A 20 12.88 3.73 -4.94
CA PRO A 20 13.64 2.52 -5.21
C PRO A 20 14.81 2.27 -4.25
N GLU A 21 15.43 3.34 -3.74
CA GLU A 21 16.57 3.31 -2.84
C GLU A 21 16.21 2.90 -1.40
N GLY A 22 14.92 2.96 -1.06
CA GLY A 22 14.41 2.62 0.27
C GLY A 22 13.80 1.22 0.33
N ASN A 23 13.50 0.79 1.55
CA ASN A 23 12.78 -0.47 1.78
C ASN A 23 11.36 -0.39 1.23
N ALA A 24 10.86 -1.51 0.72
CA ALA A 24 9.48 -1.66 0.28
C ALA A 24 8.52 -1.88 1.46
N GLU A 25 8.47 -0.93 2.39
CA GLU A 25 7.71 -1.06 3.63
C GLU A 25 6.94 0.23 3.98
N ALA A 26 5.79 0.07 4.64
CA ALA A 26 4.98 1.17 5.13
C ALA A 26 4.26 0.73 6.40
N ARG A 27 4.06 1.67 7.33
CA ARG A 27 3.28 1.44 8.56
C ARG A 27 1.95 2.16 8.46
N PHE A 28 0.87 1.41 8.64
CA PHE A 28 -0.48 1.94 8.69
C PHE A 28 -1.11 1.67 10.05
N PHE A 29 -1.92 2.62 10.51
CA PHE A 29 -2.79 2.37 11.67
C PHE A 29 -4.08 1.72 11.18
N THR A 30 -4.30 0.46 11.55
CA THR A 30 -5.45 -0.32 11.07
C THR A 30 -6.51 -0.48 12.16
N ARG A 31 -7.80 -0.47 11.80
CA ARG A 31 -8.92 -0.70 12.73
C ARG A 31 -9.85 -1.82 12.25
N GLY A 32 -9.28 -2.97 11.92
CA GLY A 32 -10.02 -4.13 11.39
C GLY A 32 -9.88 -4.27 9.88
N HIS A 33 -10.98 -4.58 9.20
CA HIS A 33 -10.99 -4.93 7.78
C HIS A 33 -10.47 -3.81 6.88
N GLY A 34 -9.79 -4.19 5.80
CA GLY A 34 -9.29 -3.26 4.81
C GLY A 34 -8.81 -3.94 3.54
N ILE A 35 -8.47 -3.12 2.55
CA ILE A 35 -7.78 -3.58 1.35
C ILE A 35 -6.43 -2.88 1.29
N LEU A 36 -5.37 -3.67 1.33
CA LEU A 36 -4.01 -3.25 1.07
C LEU A 36 -3.79 -3.25 -0.44
N TYR A 37 -3.30 -2.15 -0.98
CA TYR A 37 -2.86 -1.98 -2.35
C TYR A 37 -1.36 -1.74 -2.39
N TRP A 38 -0.67 -2.28 -3.38
CA TRP A 38 0.71 -1.91 -3.68
C TRP A 38 0.94 -1.95 -5.18
N TYR A 39 1.74 -1.00 -5.67
CA TYR A 39 2.03 -0.87 -7.10
C TYR A 39 3.49 -1.13 -7.38
N CYS A 40 3.76 -2.08 -8.27
CA CYS A 40 5.09 -2.29 -8.84
C CYS A 40 5.16 -1.64 -10.21
N ASN A 41 6.16 -0.78 -10.44
CA ASN A 41 6.34 -0.08 -11.71
C ASN A 41 6.58 -1.01 -12.93
N HIS A 42 6.88 -2.29 -12.71
CA HIS A 42 7.06 -3.29 -13.79
C HIS A 42 5.88 -4.26 -13.92
N HIS A 43 5.20 -4.59 -12.81
CA HIS A 43 4.18 -5.65 -12.78
C HIS A 43 2.75 -5.15 -12.57
N GLY A 44 2.59 -3.84 -12.33
CA GLY A 44 1.28 -3.21 -12.13
C GLY A 44 0.80 -3.20 -10.68
N LEU A 45 -0.52 -3.09 -10.53
CA LEU A 45 -1.21 -2.94 -9.26
C LEU A 45 -1.61 -4.30 -8.69
N PHE A 46 -1.41 -4.47 -7.39
CA PHE A 46 -1.84 -5.63 -6.63
C PHE A 46 -2.71 -5.21 -5.45
N MET A 47 -3.53 -6.14 -4.96
CA MET A 47 -4.36 -5.93 -3.77
C MET A 47 -4.48 -7.17 -2.90
N LYS A 48 -4.75 -6.97 -1.61
CA LYS A 48 -5.06 -8.03 -0.65
C LYS A 48 -6.02 -7.53 0.43
N HIS A 49 -7.02 -8.34 0.79
CA HIS A 49 -7.87 -8.09 1.96
C HIS A 49 -7.11 -8.37 3.27
N LEU A 50 -7.26 -7.47 4.23
CA LEU A 50 -6.73 -7.56 5.60
C LEU A 50 -7.83 -7.85 6.62
#